data_AF-A0A369BDJ1-F1
#
_entry.id   AF-A0A369BDJ1-F1
#
_cell.length_a   1.000
_cell.length_b   1.000
_cell.length_c   1.000
_cell.angle_alpha   90.00
_cell.angle_beta   90.00
_cell.angle_gamma   90.00
#
_symmetry.space_group_name_H-M   'P 1'
#
loop_
_entity.id
_entity.type
_entity.pdbx_description
1 polymer ?
#
loop_
_entity_poly.entity_id
_entity_poly.type
_entity_poly.pdbx_seq_one_letter_code
_entity_poly.pdbx_strand_id
1 'polypeptide(L)'
;MNYEIVSLEQKLVVGITARTANTDPDCSKIIGGLWGKFMGEGVWEAIRNKANAYCIGLYSGYDDTSYDVTVGAEVTANGNPELTEKIIIAGKYAVFNVKGDVVKDVAEAWDKIWAMPLDRSFTGDFEEYLSNENGVAEINIYVALKN
;
A
#
# COMPACT_ATOMS: atom_id res chain seq x y z
N MET A 1 12.82 10.97 -10.70
CA MET A 1 11.38 10.92 -10.34
C MET A 1 11.19 11.90 -9.21
N ASN A 2 10.16 12.75 -9.31
CA ASN A 2 9.91 13.83 -8.35
C ASN A 2 8.87 13.40 -7.33
N TYR A 3 8.86 14.05 -6.16
CA TYR A 3 7.85 13.85 -5.14
C TYR A 3 7.47 15.18 -4.49
N GLU A 4 6.30 15.18 -3.86
CA GLU A 4 5.85 16.24 -2.97
C GLU A 4 5.87 15.73 -1.53
N ILE A 5 6.07 16.64 -0.56
CA ILE A 5 5.92 16.29 0.85
C ILE A 5 4.54 16.75 1.31
N VAL A 6 3.75 15.80 1.81
CA VAL A 6 2.44 16.08 2.40
C VAL A 6 2.42 15.70 3.87
N SER A 7 1.52 16.29 4.64
CA SER A 7 1.18 15.83 5.98
C SER A 7 -0.15 15.07 5.92
N LEU A 8 -0.15 13.83 6.39
CA LEU A 8 -1.34 13.00 6.44
C LEU A 8 -1.85 12.86 7.87
N GLU A 9 -3.17 12.81 8.01
CA GLU A 9 -3.84 12.32 9.21
C GLU A 9 -3.78 10.78 9.26
N GLN A 10 -4.04 10.24 10.45
CA GLN A 10 -4.07 8.79 10.66
C GLN A 10 -5.18 8.15 9.81
N LYS A 11 -4.89 6.99 9.20
CA LYS A 11 -5.87 6.19 8.47
C LYS A 11 -6.06 4.81 9.10
N LEU A 12 -7.29 4.33 9.11
CA LEU A 12 -7.62 2.96 9.48
C LEU A 12 -7.79 2.14 8.20
N VAL A 13 -7.02 1.06 8.07
CA VAL A 13 -7.04 0.18 6.90
C VAL A 13 -7.52 -1.21 7.33
N VAL A 14 -8.45 -1.78 6.57
CA VAL A 14 -8.93 -3.16 6.77
C VAL A 14 -8.72 -3.97 5.51
N GLY A 15 -8.18 -5.18 5.64
CA GLY A 15 -7.85 -6.03 4.50
C GLY A 15 -7.24 -7.38 4.86
N ILE A 16 -6.51 -7.95 3.91
CA ILE A 16 -5.80 -9.23 4.07
C ILE A 16 -4.29 -9.00 4.07
N THR A 17 -3.58 -9.75 4.92
CA THR A 17 -2.16 -9.53 5.18
C THR A 17 -1.35 -10.80 4.97
N ALA A 18 -0.13 -10.65 4.45
CA ALA A 18 0.91 -11.66 4.48
C ALA A 18 2.26 -11.03 4.86
N ARG A 19 3.18 -11.84 5.37
CA ARG A 19 4.56 -11.46 5.66
C ARG A 19 5.46 -11.87 4.49
N THR A 20 6.38 -11.02 4.08
CA THR A 20 7.41 -11.35 3.07
C THR A 20 8.64 -10.46 3.23
N ALA A 21 9.63 -10.60 2.37
CA ALA A 21 10.86 -9.83 2.34
C ALA A 21 11.25 -9.50 0.89
N ASN A 22 12.03 -8.44 0.67
CA ASN A 22 12.55 -8.13 -0.68
C ASN A 22 13.43 -9.26 -1.24
N THR A 23 14.09 -10.03 -0.38
CA THR A 23 14.92 -11.18 -0.74
C THR A 23 14.15 -12.49 -0.83
N ASP A 24 12.85 -12.49 -0.50
CA ASP A 24 12.01 -13.68 -0.60
C ASP A 24 11.78 -14.01 -2.09
N PRO A 25 12.16 -15.22 -2.56
CA PRO A 25 11.97 -15.60 -3.96
C PRO A 25 10.49 -15.64 -4.37
N ASP A 26 9.57 -15.77 -3.40
CA ASP A 26 8.13 -15.77 -3.62
C ASP A 26 7.50 -14.39 -3.36
N CYS A 27 8.26 -13.32 -3.09
CA CYS A 27 7.73 -11.99 -2.73
C CYS A 27 6.66 -11.50 -3.71
N SER A 28 6.97 -11.47 -5.01
CA SER A 28 6.03 -11.04 -6.06
C SER A 28 4.80 -11.94 -6.15
N LYS A 29 4.96 -13.25 -5.92
CA LYS A 29 3.84 -14.22 -5.93
C LYS A 29 2.95 -14.05 -4.71
N ILE A 30 3.51 -13.76 -3.53
CA ILE A 30 2.77 -13.47 -2.31
C ILE A 30 1.92 -12.21 -2.49
N ILE A 31 2.54 -11.11 -2.94
CA ILE A 31 1.86 -9.83 -3.16
C ILE A 31 0.78 -9.97 -4.24
N GLY A 32 1.11 -10.58 -5.38
CA GLY A 32 0.14 -10.85 -6.44
C GLY A 32 -1.01 -11.75 -5.98
N GLY A 33 -0.73 -12.73 -5.12
CA GLY A 33 -1.74 -13.60 -4.51
C GLY A 33 -2.68 -12.86 -3.55
N LEU A 34 -2.17 -11.89 -2.79
CA LEU A 34 -3.03 -11.01 -1.98
C LEU A 34 -3.97 -10.20 -2.88
N TRP A 35 -3.47 -9.54 -3.92
CA TRP A 35 -4.32 -8.81 -4.86
C TRP A 35 -5.36 -9.70 -5.55
N GLY A 36 -4.95 -10.91 -5.97
CA GLY A 36 -5.85 -11.89 -6.58
C GLY A 36 -7.00 -12.30 -5.66
N LYS A 37 -6.72 -12.56 -4.37
CA LYS A 37 -7.76 -12.83 -3.38
C LYS A 37 -8.63 -11.60 -3.13
N PHE A 38 -8.00 -10.44 -2.99
CA PHE A 38 -8.69 -9.20 -2.65
C PHE A 38 -9.75 -8.81 -3.70
N MET A 39 -9.36 -8.90 -4.97
CA MET A 39 -10.19 -8.51 -6.12
C MET A 39 -11.03 -9.66 -6.69
N GLY A 40 -10.54 -10.90 -6.59
CA GLY A 40 -11.15 -12.06 -7.24
C GLY A 40 -12.04 -12.91 -6.34
N GLU A 41 -11.85 -12.86 -5.01
CA GLU A 41 -12.58 -13.69 -4.04
C GLU A 41 -13.59 -12.90 -3.21
N GLY A 42 -13.94 -11.68 -3.61
CA GLY A 42 -15.03 -10.90 -3.00
C GLY A 42 -14.66 -10.12 -1.73
N VAL A 43 -13.37 -10.06 -1.36
CA VAL A 43 -12.93 -9.37 -0.13
C VAL A 43 -13.17 -7.87 -0.24
N TRP A 44 -12.82 -7.25 -1.38
CA TRP A 44 -13.08 -5.84 -1.62
C TRP A 44 -14.56 -5.50 -1.42
N GLU A 45 -15.47 -6.26 -2.02
CA GLU A 45 -16.91 -6.05 -1.95
C GLU A 45 -17.44 -6.20 -0.52
N ALA A 46 -16.88 -7.14 0.25
CA ALA A 46 -17.31 -7.44 1.61
C ALA A 46 -16.89 -6.39 2.67
N ILE A 47 -15.87 -5.56 2.40
CA ILE A 47 -15.41 -4.55 3.36
C ILE A 47 -16.50 -3.50 3.62
N ARG A 48 -16.85 -3.30 4.89
CA ARG A 48 -17.84 -2.31 5.34
C ARG A 48 -17.16 -0.98 5.67
N ASN A 49 -17.94 0.09 5.69
CA ASN A 49 -17.52 1.44 6.12
C ASN A 49 -16.31 2.01 5.36
N LYS A 50 -16.15 1.67 4.07
CA LYS A 50 -15.09 2.25 3.24
C LYS A 50 -15.19 3.78 3.25
N ALA A 51 -14.08 4.44 3.55
CA ALA A 51 -14.00 5.90 3.58
C ALA A 51 -14.00 6.50 2.16
N ASN A 52 -13.54 5.74 1.18
CA ASN A 52 -13.46 6.12 -0.22
C ASN A 52 -13.51 4.86 -1.13
N ALA A 53 -13.31 5.05 -2.43
CA ALA A 53 -13.35 3.97 -3.43
C ALA A 53 -11.96 3.40 -3.76
N TYR A 54 -10.92 3.77 -3.03
CA TYR A 54 -9.53 3.44 -3.36
C TYR A 54 -9.06 2.19 -2.64
N CYS A 55 -8.26 1.39 -3.35
CA CYS A 55 -7.58 0.24 -2.78
C CYS A 55 -6.20 0.66 -2.27
N ILE A 56 -5.74 0.02 -1.20
CA ILE A 56 -4.46 0.31 -0.57
C ILE A 56 -3.59 -0.95 -0.57
N GLY A 57 -2.34 -0.80 -1.02
CA GLY A 57 -1.26 -1.75 -0.76
C GLY A 57 -0.34 -1.18 0.32
N LEU A 58 -0.48 -1.64 1.57
CA LEU A 58 0.27 -1.14 2.73
C LEU A 58 1.44 -2.05 3.08
N TYR A 59 2.64 -1.48 3.13
CA TYR A 59 3.88 -2.09 3.59
C TYR A 59 4.18 -1.58 5.01
N SER A 60 4.16 -2.46 6.00
CA SER A 60 4.25 -2.06 7.42
C SER A 60 4.89 -3.13 8.29
N GLY A 61 5.06 -2.84 9.59
CA GLY A 61 5.61 -3.81 10.54
C GLY A 61 7.03 -4.26 10.17
N TYR A 62 7.81 -3.37 9.58
CA TYR A 62 9.18 -3.64 9.14
C TYR A 62 10.04 -4.19 10.29
N ASP A 63 10.80 -5.23 10.00
CA ASP A 63 11.97 -5.66 10.77
C ASP A 63 13.25 -5.54 9.91
N ASP A 64 14.35 -6.16 10.34
CA ASP A 64 15.64 -6.11 9.65
C ASP A 64 15.58 -6.56 8.17
N THR A 65 14.64 -7.43 7.81
CA THR A 65 14.59 -8.05 6.46
C THR A 65 13.20 -8.17 5.86
N SER A 66 12.17 -8.20 6.70
CA SER A 66 10.81 -8.58 6.33
C SER A 66 9.79 -7.53 6.77
N TYR A 67 8.62 -7.60 6.16
CA TYR A 67 7.54 -6.66 6.38
C TYR A 67 6.21 -7.34 6.11
N ASP A 68 5.16 -6.77 6.66
CA ASP A 68 3.78 -7.12 6.31
C ASP A 68 3.37 -6.37 5.04
N VAL A 69 2.73 -7.08 4.13
CA VAL A 69 1.97 -6.49 3.02
C VAL A 69 0.51 -6.70 3.31
N THR A 70 -0.24 -5.61 3.37
CA THR A 70 -1.70 -5.61 3.55
C THR A 70 -2.36 -5.02 2.32
N VAL A 71 -3.20 -5.81 1.65
CA VAL A 71 -4.08 -5.31 0.59
C VAL A 71 -5.46 -5.07 1.19
N GLY A 72 -5.93 -3.82 1.14
CA GLY A 72 -7.09 -3.39 1.90
C GLY A 72 -7.74 -2.11 1.39
N ALA A 73 -8.64 -1.57 2.21
CA ALA A 73 -9.31 -0.30 1.96
C ALA A 73 -9.21 0.58 3.22
N GLU A 74 -9.16 1.90 3.02
CA GLU A 74 -9.38 2.84 4.11
C GLU A 74 -10.84 2.76 4.58
N VAL A 75 -11.07 2.65 5.88
CA VAL A 75 -12.40 2.56 6.49
C VAL A 75 -12.57 3.59 7.60
N THR A 76 -13.79 4.04 7.84
CA THR A 76 -14.08 4.94 8.98
C THR A 76 -14.18 4.18 10.31
N ALA A 77 -14.47 2.87 10.26
CA ALA A 77 -14.49 1.96 11.40
C ALA A 77 -14.43 0.51 10.89
N ASN A 78 -13.73 -0.37 11.61
CA ASN A 78 -13.67 -1.78 11.23
C ASN A 78 -15.02 -2.48 11.48
N GLY A 79 -15.69 -2.86 10.39
CA GLY A 79 -16.93 -3.63 10.41
C GLY A 79 -16.74 -5.11 10.04
N ASN A 80 -15.50 -5.56 9.88
CA ASN A 80 -15.09 -6.87 9.39
C ASN A 80 -14.05 -7.48 10.34
N PRO A 81 -14.44 -7.95 11.53
CA PRO A 81 -13.52 -8.47 12.55
C PRO A 81 -12.70 -9.68 12.09
N GLU A 82 -13.11 -10.35 11.02
CA GLU A 82 -12.39 -11.44 10.37
C GLU A 82 -11.19 -10.97 9.53
N LEU A 83 -11.16 -9.70 9.15
CA LEU A 83 -10.09 -9.10 8.35
C LEU A 83 -9.05 -8.42 9.26
N THR A 84 -7.83 -8.28 8.73
CA THR A 84 -6.76 -7.62 9.46
C THR A 84 -6.97 -6.12 9.48
N GLU A 85 -6.88 -5.53 10.66
CA GLU A 85 -6.89 -4.08 10.88
C GLU A 85 -5.47 -3.56 11.01
N LYS A 86 -5.17 -2.46 10.30
CA LYS A 86 -3.89 -1.74 10.33
C LYS A 86 -4.12 -0.24 10.49
N ILE A 87 -3.14 0.44 11.07
CA ILE A 87 -3.15 1.89 11.21
C ILE A 87 -1.98 2.45 10.40
N ILE A 88 -2.28 3.38 9.49
CA ILE A 88 -1.29 4.26 8.89
C ILE A 88 -1.15 5.48 9.81
N ILE A 89 0.03 5.69 10.36
CA ILE A 89 0.29 6.73 11.37
C ILE A 89 0.31 8.11 10.71
N ALA A 90 -0.26 9.11 11.38
CA ALA A 90 -0.19 10.50 10.94
C ALA A 90 1.26 10.99 10.86
N GLY A 91 1.59 11.82 9.88
CA GLY A 91 2.96 12.34 9.73
C GLY A 91 3.28 12.87 8.35
N LYS A 92 4.57 13.09 8.09
CA LYS A 92 5.08 13.53 6.79
C LYS A 92 5.30 12.34 5.86
N TYR A 93 4.84 12.49 4.63
CA TYR A 93 5.00 11.49 3.58
C TYR A 93 5.57 12.14 2.31
N ALA A 94 6.54 11.48 1.68
CA ALA A 94 6.88 11.76 0.30
C ALA A 94 5.87 11.06 -0.60
N VAL A 95 5.19 11.81 -1.47
CA VAL A 95 4.16 11.30 -2.38
C VAL A 95 4.70 11.32 -3.80
N PHE A 96 4.60 10.16 -4.42
CA PHE A 96 4.99 9.93 -5.79
C PHE A 96 3.77 9.54 -6.60
N ASN A 97 3.51 10.25 -7.70
CA ASN A 97 2.45 9.86 -8.64
C ASN A 97 3.03 8.96 -9.73
N VAL A 98 2.37 7.82 -9.94
CA VAL A 98 2.68 6.84 -10.98
C VAL A 98 1.44 6.66 -11.84
N LYS A 99 1.61 6.70 -13.16
CA LYS A 99 0.55 6.42 -14.11
C LYS A 99 1.00 5.33 -15.07
N GLY A 100 0.35 4.18 -15.05
CA GLY A 100 0.77 3.03 -15.85
C GLY A 100 0.22 1.70 -15.37
N ASP A 101 0.93 0.63 -15.73
CA ASP A 101 0.64 -0.75 -15.35
C ASP A 101 0.89 -0.96 -13.85
N VAL A 102 -0.11 -1.54 -13.18
CA VAL A 102 -0.13 -1.75 -11.73
C VAL A 102 0.94 -2.71 -11.21
N VAL A 103 1.57 -3.49 -12.09
CA VAL A 103 2.64 -4.42 -11.73
C VAL A 103 3.98 -3.83 -12.15
N LYS A 104 4.15 -3.57 -13.46
CA LYS A 104 5.43 -3.17 -14.04
C LYS A 104 5.83 -1.77 -13.61
N ASP A 105 4.96 -0.78 -13.83
CA ASP A 105 5.33 0.63 -13.59
C ASP A 105 5.40 0.94 -12.09
N VAL A 106 4.60 0.24 -11.26
CA VAL A 106 4.71 0.29 -9.80
C VAL A 106 6.02 -0.33 -9.30
N ALA A 107 6.43 -1.49 -9.82
CA ALA A 107 7.72 -2.08 -9.46
C ALA A 107 8.90 -1.18 -9.87
N GLU A 108 8.88 -0.62 -11.08
CA GLU A 108 9.91 0.33 -11.53
C GLU A 108 9.95 1.61 -10.69
N ALA A 109 8.78 2.06 -10.20
CA ALA A 109 8.71 3.20 -9.28
C ALA A 109 9.35 2.87 -7.94
N TRP A 110 9.07 1.70 -7.37
CA TRP A 110 9.70 1.24 -6.13
C TRP A 110 11.21 1.11 -6.25
N ASP A 111 11.74 0.57 -7.35
CA ASP A 111 13.19 0.49 -7.58
C ASP A 111 13.84 1.88 -7.53
N LYS A 112 13.19 2.88 -8.16
CA LYS A 112 13.66 4.27 -8.15
C LYS A 112 13.57 4.86 -6.75
N ILE A 113 12.47 4.66 -6.04
CA ILE A 113 12.26 5.16 -4.66
C ILE A 113 13.29 4.58 -3.70
N TRP A 114 13.56 3.27 -3.78
CA TRP A 114 14.58 2.61 -2.95
C TRP A 114 15.99 3.14 -3.16
N ALA A 115 16.32 3.56 -4.38
CA ALA A 115 17.61 4.19 -4.69
C ALA A 115 17.71 5.66 -4.27
N MET A 116 16.61 6.30 -3.84
CA MET A 116 16.62 7.70 -3.41
C MET A 116 17.10 7.86 -1.96
N PRO A 117 17.83 8.95 -1.65
CA PRO A 117 18.27 9.25 -0.28
C PRO A 117 17.13 9.91 0.53
N LEU A 118 16.04 9.18 0.75
CA LEU A 118 14.93 9.62 1.60
C LEU A 118 15.19 9.25 3.06
N ASP A 119 14.93 10.18 3.99
CA ASP A 119 14.99 9.87 5.43
C ASP A 119 13.70 9.16 5.87
N ARG A 120 13.60 7.88 5.50
CA ARG A 120 12.40 7.05 5.74
C ARG A 120 12.23 6.74 7.23
N SER A 121 10.99 6.78 7.71
CA SER A 121 10.65 6.38 9.08
C SER A 121 10.40 4.89 9.24
N PHE A 122 10.06 4.18 8.15
CA PHE A 122 9.63 2.77 8.15
C PHE A 122 8.43 2.51 9.08
N THR A 123 7.56 3.50 9.30
CA THR A 123 6.31 3.33 10.09
C THR A 123 5.20 2.70 9.27
N GLY A 124 5.20 2.92 7.95
CA GLY A 124 4.28 2.32 7.01
C GLY A 124 4.25 3.10 5.71
N ASP A 125 4.66 2.46 4.61
CA ASP A 125 4.59 3.04 3.26
C ASP A 125 3.42 2.40 2.53
N PHE A 126 2.76 3.10 1.62
CA PHE A 126 1.60 2.54 0.95
C PHE A 126 1.37 3.06 -0.46
N GLU A 127 0.78 2.19 -1.28
CA GLU A 127 0.20 2.52 -2.58
C GLU A 127 -1.29 2.80 -2.38
N GLU A 128 -1.81 3.83 -3.05
CA GLU A 128 -3.23 4.13 -3.14
C GLU A 128 -3.63 4.16 -4.63
N TYR A 129 -4.51 3.26 -5.02
CA TYR A 129 -4.94 3.08 -6.40
C TYR A 129 -6.20 3.91 -6.67
N LEU A 130 -6.02 5.04 -7.36
CA LEU A 130 -7.05 6.06 -7.56
C LEU A 130 -8.01 5.72 -8.70
N SER A 131 -7.48 5.12 -9.76
CA SER A 131 -8.24 4.70 -10.93
C SER A 131 -7.52 3.58 -11.68
N ASN A 132 -8.26 2.85 -12.53
CA ASN A 132 -7.69 1.94 -13.52
C ASN A 132 -8.58 1.96 -14.76
N GLU A 133 -8.12 2.66 -15.80
CA GLU A 133 -8.84 2.85 -17.05
C GLU A 133 -8.08 2.17 -18.18
N ASN A 134 -8.69 1.17 -18.81
CA ASN A 134 -8.10 0.41 -19.93
C ASN A 134 -6.70 -0.16 -19.63
N GLY A 135 -6.46 -0.60 -18.39
CA GLY A 135 -5.17 -1.15 -17.95
C GLY A 135 -4.12 -0.09 -17.57
N VAL A 136 -4.49 1.18 -17.57
CA VAL A 136 -3.64 2.27 -17.09
C VAL A 136 -4.23 2.79 -15.78
N ALA A 137 -3.51 2.55 -14.69
CA ALA A 137 -3.88 3.02 -13.37
C ALA A 137 -3.18 4.33 -13.01
N GLU A 138 -3.85 5.12 -12.19
CA GLU A 138 -3.25 6.23 -11.46
C GLU A 138 -3.03 5.80 -10.01
N ILE A 139 -1.78 5.82 -9.56
CA ILE A 139 -1.36 5.35 -8.25
C ILE A 139 -0.58 6.45 -7.56
N ASN A 140 -0.90 6.72 -6.30
CA ASN A 140 -0.01 7.47 -5.42
C ASN A 140 0.76 6.50 -4.53
N ILE A 141 2.08 6.61 -4.52
CA ILE A 141 2.95 5.90 -3.58
C ILE A 141 3.38 6.89 -2.50
N TYR A 142 3.06 6.56 -1.25
CA TYR A 142 3.36 7.35 -0.07
C TYR A 142 4.45 6.66 0.73
N VAL A 143 5.57 7.36 0.90
CA VAL A 143 6.72 6.88 1.68
C VAL A 143 6.81 7.70 2.97
N ALA A 144 6.73 7.03 4.12
CA ALA A 144 6.74 7.67 5.41
C ALA A 144 8.15 8.24 5.71
N LEU A 145 8.20 9.51 6.10
CA LEU A 145 9.44 10.22 6.40
C LEU A 145 9.60 10.41 7.91
N LYS A 146 10.86 10.49 8.36
CA LYS A 146 11.16 11.00 9.71
C LYS A 146 10.80 12.48 9.80
N ASN A 147 10.47 12.91 11.01
CA ASN A 147 10.05 14.29 11.28
C ASN A 147 11.20 15.29 11.26
#